data_AF-A0A3B9R9R3-F1
#
_entry.id   AF-A0A3B9R9R3-F1
#
_cell.length_a   1.000
_cell.length_b   1.000
_cell.length_c   1.000
_cell.angle_alpha   90.00
_cell.angle_beta   90.00
_cell.angle_gamma   90.00
#
_symmetry.space_group_name_H-M   'P 1'
#
loop_
_entity.id
_entity.type
_entity.pdbx_description
1 polymer ?
#
loop_
_entity_poly.entity_id
_entity_poly.type
_entity_poly.pdbx_seq_one_letter_code
_entity_poly.pdbx_strand_id
1 'polypeptide(L)'
;ELGHKNVARRYLQFIIDLIPDKAEKLQIMYGINKEKKLTEETLEHLAGYKGSKPVRIGNAAYHQKQNDIYGILMDVIYEQMVKFSIDIENGEDLWAITKGIVWIVSNNWKDADKGIWEFRTEDRHFTFSKVLCWTALDRAIKVAEMLGKQHKIDKWEPIRAEIWQDIYDNAWNDEVGAYTQSYGSKDLDASVLLMESYGCVDAKDERYIKTVNAIGDELSNDGLLYRYKNEDDFGLPSSSFTVCTFWYINSLFKIGEE
;
A
#
# COMPACT_ATOMS: atom_id res chain seq x y z
N GLU A 1 20.80 -1.76 -2.54
CA GLU A 1 20.70 -0.32 -2.21
C GLU A 1 21.41 0.48 -3.30
N LEU A 2 20.80 1.55 -3.84
CA LEU A 2 21.36 2.33 -4.97
C LEU A 2 22.43 3.37 -4.57
N GLY A 3 22.79 3.46 -3.28
CA GLY A 3 23.88 4.32 -2.79
C GLY A 3 23.56 5.83 -2.65
N HIS A 4 22.39 6.31 -3.09
CA HIS A 4 22.02 7.74 -3.06
C HIS A 4 21.43 8.22 -1.71
N LYS A 5 22.16 8.05 -0.62
CA LYS A 5 21.68 8.31 0.76
C LYS A 5 21.10 9.72 0.98
N ASN A 6 21.71 10.75 0.40
CA ASN A 6 21.22 12.13 0.55
C ASN A 6 19.88 12.38 -0.16
N VAL A 7 19.65 11.73 -1.30
CA VAL A 7 18.37 11.83 -2.02
C VAL A 7 17.28 11.13 -1.21
N ALA A 8 17.56 9.91 -0.73
CA ALA A 8 16.66 9.15 0.14
C ALA A 8 16.27 9.96 1.38
N ARG A 9 17.25 10.52 2.12
CA ARG A 9 17.00 11.34 3.30
C ARG A 9 16.07 12.52 3.02
N ARG A 10 16.31 13.28 1.94
CA ARG A 10 15.46 14.44 1.59
C ARG A 10 14.05 14.01 1.19
N TYR A 11 13.92 12.89 0.49
CA TYR A 11 12.62 12.37 0.08
C TYR A 11 11.80 11.89 1.27
N LEU A 12 12.40 11.11 2.18
CA LEU A 12 11.75 10.65 3.40
C LEU A 12 11.36 11.84 4.28
N GLN A 13 12.24 12.84 4.44
CA GLN A 13 11.92 14.07 5.17
C GLN A 13 10.74 14.83 4.54
N PHE A 14 10.72 14.96 3.21
CA PHE A 14 9.61 15.62 2.51
C PHE A 14 8.26 14.94 2.80
N ILE A 15 8.23 13.60 2.86
CA ILE A 15 7.04 12.85 3.23
C ILE A 15 6.66 13.11 4.69
N ILE A 16 7.62 13.07 5.61
CA ILE A 16 7.38 13.34 7.04
C ILE A 16 6.81 14.75 7.24
N ASP A 17 7.34 15.75 6.54
CA ASP A 17 6.87 17.15 6.59
C ASP A 17 5.45 17.34 6.03
N LEU A 18 4.90 16.35 5.31
CA LEU A 18 3.52 16.37 4.82
C LEU A 18 2.54 15.80 5.85
N ILE A 19 3.02 15.07 6.86
CA ILE A 19 2.15 14.40 7.82
C ILE A 19 1.52 15.47 8.72
N PRO A 20 0.19 15.62 8.70
CA PRO A 20 -0.49 16.65 9.47
C PRO A 20 -0.31 16.48 10.98
N ASP A 21 -0.26 17.61 11.69
CA ASP A 21 -0.36 17.62 13.15
C ASP A 21 -1.73 17.11 13.59
N LYS A 22 -1.73 15.94 14.28
CA LYS A 22 -2.74 15.29 15.16
C LYS A 22 -4.26 15.38 14.87
N ALA A 23 -4.73 16.17 13.92
CA ALA A 23 -6.15 16.50 13.69
C ALA A 23 -6.52 16.62 12.21
N GLU A 24 -5.56 16.81 11.30
CA GLU A 24 -5.86 16.88 9.87
C GLU A 24 -5.72 15.49 9.23
N LYS A 25 -6.65 15.17 8.32
CA LYS A 25 -6.64 13.89 7.60
C LYS A 25 -5.54 13.93 6.54
N LEU A 26 -4.73 12.89 6.50
CA LEU A 26 -3.79 12.69 5.40
C LEU A 26 -4.58 12.51 4.10
N GLN A 27 -4.11 13.16 3.04
CA GLN A 27 -4.66 13.02 1.70
C GLN A 27 -3.78 12.01 0.95
N ILE A 28 -4.37 11.23 0.03
CA ILE A 28 -3.54 10.34 -0.79
C ILE A 28 -2.57 11.14 -1.68
N MET A 29 -2.97 12.34 -2.08
CA MET A 29 -2.27 13.06 -3.13
C MET A 29 -2.25 14.56 -2.89
N TYR A 30 -1.11 15.12 -3.22
CA TYR A 30 -0.77 16.52 -3.10
C TYR A 30 -0.19 17.00 -4.42
N GLY A 31 -0.35 18.29 -4.72
CA GLY A 31 0.42 18.91 -5.78
C GLY A 31 1.92 18.93 -5.45
N ILE A 32 2.76 19.15 -6.46
CA ILE A 32 4.22 19.13 -6.29
C ILE A 32 4.70 20.19 -5.27
N ASN A 33 3.96 21.29 -5.10
CA ASN A 33 4.23 22.30 -4.08
C ASN A 33 3.35 22.14 -2.83
N LYS A 34 2.88 20.92 -2.55
CA LYS A 34 2.05 20.54 -1.40
C LYS A 34 0.61 21.07 -1.44
N GLU A 35 0.10 21.42 -2.62
CA GLU A 35 -1.28 21.84 -2.79
C GLU A 35 -2.26 20.72 -2.37
N LYS A 36 -3.20 21.06 -1.48
CA LYS A 36 -4.17 20.10 -0.90
C LYS A 36 -5.49 19.98 -1.66
N LYS A 37 -5.77 20.94 -2.54
CA LYS A 37 -6.99 20.98 -3.35
C LYS A 37 -6.60 20.69 -4.78
N LEU A 38 -7.04 19.53 -5.26
CA LEU A 38 -6.71 19.01 -6.60
C LEU A 38 -7.99 18.77 -7.40
N THR A 39 -8.88 19.78 -7.44
CA THR A 39 -10.16 19.71 -8.15
C THR A 39 -9.94 19.19 -9.57
N GLU A 40 -10.58 18.07 -9.91
CA GLU A 40 -10.49 17.48 -11.23
C GLU A 40 -11.36 18.27 -12.21
N GLU A 41 -10.77 18.74 -13.31
CA GLU A 41 -11.47 19.48 -14.35
C GLU A 41 -11.17 18.89 -15.72
N THR A 42 -12.18 18.82 -16.59
CA THR A 42 -12.02 18.38 -17.98
C THR A 42 -11.77 19.59 -18.88
N LEU A 43 -10.71 19.53 -19.68
CA LEU A 43 -10.32 20.57 -20.63
C LEU A 43 -10.77 20.18 -22.04
N GLU A 44 -12.05 20.45 -22.36
CA GLU A 44 -12.66 20.07 -23.64
C GLU A 44 -11.98 20.72 -24.88
N HIS A 45 -11.27 21.82 -24.67
CA HIS A 45 -10.55 22.55 -25.71
C HIS A 45 -9.19 21.93 -26.06
N LEU A 46 -8.72 20.92 -25.34
CA LEU A 46 -7.46 20.22 -25.61
C LEU A 46 -7.70 18.81 -26.17
N ALA A 47 -6.81 18.39 -27.05
CA ALA A 47 -6.72 17.01 -27.50
C ALA A 47 -5.55 16.31 -26.78
N GLY A 48 -5.81 15.16 -26.17
CA GLY A 48 -4.76 14.35 -25.55
C GLY A 48 -3.85 13.71 -26.58
N TYR A 49 -2.76 13.09 -26.11
CA TYR A 49 -1.85 12.33 -26.96
C TYR A 49 -2.61 11.31 -27.82
N LYS A 50 -2.33 11.27 -29.13
CA LYS A 50 -3.04 10.45 -30.13
C LYS A 50 -4.58 10.62 -30.13
N GLY A 51 -5.08 11.80 -29.76
CA GLY A 51 -6.52 12.08 -29.75
C GLY A 51 -7.25 11.50 -28.54
N SER A 52 -6.53 11.07 -27.50
CA SER A 52 -7.11 10.59 -26.25
C SER A 52 -8.00 11.65 -25.60
N LYS A 53 -9.16 11.22 -25.09
CA LYS A 53 -10.15 12.07 -24.41
C LYS A 53 -10.75 11.32 -23.21
N PRO A 54 -11.14 12.03 -22.14
CA PRO A 54 -10.96 13.48 -21.92
C PRO A 54 -9.53 13.86 -21.50
N VAL A 55 -9.12 15.11 -21.75
CA VAL A 55 -7.95 15.71 -21.09
C VAL A 55 -8.39 16.26 -19.74
N ARG A 56 -7.73 15.84 -18.66
CA ARG A 56 -8.05 16.27 -17.30
C ARG A 56 -6.87 16.93 -16.62
N ILE A 57 -7.14 17.90 -15.76
CA ILE A 57 -6.21 18.45 -14.77
C ILE A 57 -6.76 18.22 -13.37
N GLY A 58 -5.90 18.33 -12.36
CA GLY A 58 -6.24 17.90 -10.99
C GLY A 58 -6.29 16.38 -10.89
N ASN A 59 -6.84 15.87 -9.78
CA ASN A 59 -7.03 14.44 -9.60
C ASN A 59 -8.12 14.17 -8.55
N ALA A 60 -9.22 13.52 -8.95
CA ALA A 60 -10.36 13.26 -8.08
C ALA A 60 -10.06 12.37 -6.86
N ALA A 61 -8.96 11.60 -6.87
CA ALA A 61 -8.60 10.73 -5.77
C ALA A 61 -8.22 11.47 -4.49
N TYR A 62 -7.95 12.79 -4.54
CA TYR A 62 -7.63 13.57 -3.33
C TYR A 62 -8.77 13.60 -2.28
N HIS A 63 -9.99 13.19 -2.65
CA HIS A 63 -11.13 13.00 -1.75
C HIS A 63 -11.31 11.55 -1.24
N GLN A 64 -10.63 10.58 -1.84
CA GLN A 64 -10.84 9.17 -1.55
C GLN A 64 -10.22 8.78 -0.20
N LYS A 65 -10.87 7.84 0.48
CA LYS A 65 -10.29 7.15 1.64
C LYS A 65 -9.50 5.95 1.13
N GLN A 66 -8.26 5.87 1.56
CA GLN A 66 -7.32 4.80 1.28
C GLN A 66 -6.58 4.51 2.57
N ASN A 67 -6.77 3.31 3.12
CA ASN A 67 -6.17 2.94 4.41
C ASN A 67 -4.72 2.46 4.23
N ASP A 68 -4.34 2.12 3.01
CA ASP A 68 -3.04 1.59 2.62
C ASP A 68 -1.90 2.62 2.82
N ILE A 69 -2.19 3.92 2.65
CA ILE A 69 -1.22 5.01 2.81
C ILE A 69 -0.54 5.03 4.19
N TYR A 70 -1.25 4.63 5.25
CA TYR A 70 -0.71 4.60 6.60
C TYR A 70 0.40 3.56 6.77
N GLY A 71 0.30 2.43 6.05
CA GLY A 71 1.35 1.43 5.98
C GLY A 71 2.60 1.97 5.29
N ILE A 72 2.42 2.64 4.15
CA ILE A 72 3.52 3.28 3.41
C ILE A 72 4.25 4.30 4.27
N LEU A 73 3.51 5.18 4.95
CA LEU A 73 4.11 6.19 5.82
C LEU A 73 4.89 5.57 6.98
N MET A 74 4.36 4.53 7.62
CA MET A 74 5.07 3.89 8.71
C MET A 74 6.32 3.16 8.22
N ASP A 75 6.27 2.53 7.04
CA ASP A 75 7.43 1.90 6.42
C ASP A 75 8.51 2.95 6.10
N VAL A 76 8.13 4.12 5.60
CA VAL A 76 9.03 5.29 5.42
C VAL A 76 9.67 5.74 6.73
N ILE A 77 8.90 5.84 7.82
CA ILE A 77 9.42 6.23 9.15
C ILE A 77 10.40 5.17 9.66
N TYR A 78 10.05 3.90 9.56
CA TYR A 78 10.91 2.80 9.98
C TYR A 78 12.22 2.80 9.19
N GLU A 79 12.16 2.91 7.86
CA GLU A 79 13.34 2.97 7.00
C GLU A 79 14.21 4.22 7.28
N GLN A 80 13.59 5.37 7.57
CA GLN A 80 14.31 6.57 7.99
C GLN A 80 15.10 6.31 9.28
N MET A 81 14.48 5.66 10.26
CA MET A 81 15.08 5.36 11.56
C MET A 81 16.18 4.29 11.48
N VAL A 82 16.03 3.30 10.61
CA VAL A 82 17.03 2.24 10.41
C VAL A 82 18.25 2.76 9.65
N LYS A 83 18.05 3.59 8.63
CA LYS A 83 19.13 4.01 7.71
C LYS A 83 19.87 5.27 8.13
N PHE A 84 19.23 6.13 8.93
CA PHE A 84 19.80 7.39 9.35
C PHE A 84 19.85 7.49 10.86
N SER A 85 20.92 8.09 11.39
CA SER A 85 21.08 8.29 12.82
C SER A 85 19.92 9.13 13.37
N ILE A 86 19.29 8.62 14.42
CA ILE A 86 18.24 9.31 15.15
C ILE A 86 18.91 10.24 16.16
N ASP A 87 18.73 11.56 16.02
CA ASP A 87 18.95 12.48 17.12
C ASP A 87 17.69 12.58 18.01
N ILE A 88 17.83 13.21 19.17
CA ILE A 88 16.76 13.24 20.19
C ILE A 88 15.51 13.93 19.64
N GLU A 89 15.66 15.05 18.94
CA GLU A 89 14.54 15.84 18.41
C GLU A 89 13.78 15.07 17.33
N ASN A 90 14.49 14.53 16.33
CA ASN A 90 13.87 13.73 15.27
C ASN A 90 13.21 12.46 15.83
N GLY A 91 13.79 11.85 16.87
CA GLY A 91 13.23 10.66 17.51
C GLY A 91 11.87 10.92 18.18
N GLU A 92 11.70 12.07 18.85
CA GLU A 92 10.44 12.41 19.51
C GLU A 92 9.32 12.74 18.52
N ASP A 93 9.63 13.46 17.44
CA ASP A 93 8.68 13.84 16.40
C ASP A 93 8.19 12.62 15.61
N LEU A 94 9.11 11.78 15.15
CA LEU A 94 8.78 10.52 14.47
C LEU A 94 7.95 9.60 15.37
N TRP A 95 8.23 9.60 16.67
CA TRP A 95 7.44 8.86 17.63
C TRP A 95 6.02 9.44 17.82
N ALA A 96 5.87 10.76 17.82
CA ALA A 96 4.58 11.41 17.88
C ALA A 96 3.71 11.04 16.66
N ILE A 97 4.30 11.07 15.47
CA ILE A 97 3.68 10.68 14.21
C ILE A 97 3.30 9.19 14.24
N THR A 98 4.23 8.32 14.65
CA THR A 98 4.01 6.87 14.76
C THR A 98 2.76 6.57 15.59
N LYS A 99 2.62 7.19 16.76
CA LYS A 99 1.42 7.02 17.61
C LYS A 99 0.15 7.52 16.92
N GLY A 100 0.23 8.61 16.17
CA GLY A 100 -0.89 9.16 15.41
C GLY A 100 -1.37 8.18 14.34
N ILE A 101 -0.46 7.65 13.53
CA ILE A 101 -0.76 6.66 12.50
C ILE A 101 -1.40 5.40 13.12
N VAL A 102 -0.80 4.84 14.17
CA VAL A 102 -1.37 3.65 14.83
C VAL A 102 -2.77 3.94 15.35
N TRP A 103 -3.00 5.10 15.97
CA TRP A 103 -4.34 5.48 16.41
C TRP A 103 -5.34 5.50 15.24
N ILE A 104 -4.98 6.08 14.09
CA ILE A 104 -5.87 6.11 12.92
C ILE A 104 -6.15 4.68 12.42
N VAL A 105 -5.11 3.87 12.22
CA VAL A 105 -5.25 2.50 11.72
C VAL A 105 -6.09 1.67 12.67
N SER A 106 -5.83 1.72 13.98
CA SER A 106 -6.60 0.97 14.99
C SER A 106 -8.10 1.30 14.98
N ASN A 107 -8.50 2.50 14.55
CA ASN A 107 -9.90 2.91 14.48
C ASN A 107 -10.56 2.68 13.10
N ASN A 108 -9.79 2.53 12.03
CA ASN A 108 -10.31 2.54 10.65
C ASN A 108 -9.97 1.30 9.83
N TRP A 109 -9.07 0.42 10.31
CA TRP A 109 -8.62 -0.73 9.50
C TRP A 109 -9.74 -1.68 9.13
N LYS A 110 -10.85 -1.72 9.89
CA LYS A 110 -12.04 -2.53 9.59
C LYS A 110 -12.92 -1.93 8.49
N ASP A 111 -12.72 -0.67 8.12
CA ASP A 111 -13.51 -0.04 7.07
C ASP A 111 -13.05 -0.51 5.68
N ALA A 112 -13.96 -0.40 4.72
CA ALA A 112 -13.65 -0.54 3.30
C ALA A 112 -12.98 0.73 2.75
N ASP A 113 -12.25 0.61 1.66
CA ASP A 113 -11.57 1.71 0.98
C ASP A 113 -11.51 1.52 -0.53
N LYS A 114 -10.74 2.37 -1.23
CA LYS A 114 -10.60 2.34 -2.70
C LYS A 114 -9.46 1.47 -3.24
N GLY A 115 -8.65 0.87 -2.38
CA GLY A 115 -7.44 0.13 -2.77
C GLY A 115 -6.40 1.00 -3.48
N ILE A 116 -5.19 0.49 -3.68
CA ILE A 116 -4.08 1.22 -4.34
C ILE A 116 -4.41 1.68 -5.78
N TRP A 117 -5.41 1.07 -6.42
CA TRP A 117 -5.82 1.38 -7.79
C TRP A 117 -6.91 2.46 -7.90
N GLU A 118 -7.32 3.08 -6.79
CA GLU A 118 -8.24 4.23 -6.75
C GLU A 118 -9.61 3.95 -7.40
N PHE A 119 -10.15 2.72 -7.23
CA PHE A 119 -11.45 2.33 -7.80
C PHE A 119 -12.54 3.36 -7.43
N ARG A 120 -13.31 3.85 -8.40
CA ARG A 120 -14.27 4.94 -8.18
C ARG A 120 -15.65 4.41 -7.79
N THR A 121 -16.06 3.25 -8.31
CA THR A 121 -17.42 2.69 -8.17
C THR A 121 -17.79 2.25 -6.75
N GLU A 122 -16.88 1.63 -6.00
CA GLU A 122 -17.23 1.02 -4.72
C GLU A 122 -16.07 1.00 -3.73
N ASP A 123 -16.41 0.85 -2.45
CA ASP A 123 -15.47 0.65 -1.37
C ASP A 123 -15.47 -0.85 -1.04
N ARG A 124 -14.29 -1.48 -1.02
CA ARG A 124 -14.16 -2.90 -0.66
C ARG A 124 -13.09 -3.10 0.41
N HIS A 125 -13.09 -4.28 1.02
CA HIS A 125 -11.96 -4.74 1.83
C HIS A 125 -10.88 -5.30 0.90
N PHE A 126 -10.12 -4.41 0.27
CA PHE A 126 -9.00 -4.79 -0.59
C PHE A 126 -7.89 -5.45 0.24
N THR A 127 -7.45 -6.62 -0.18
CA THR A 127 -6.45 -7.42 0.55
C THR A 127 -5.17 -6.63 0.77
N PHE A 128 -4.68 -5.95 -0.27
CA PHE A 128 -3.46 -5.15 -0.17
C PHE A 128 -3.61 -3.95 0.81
N SER A 129 -4.79 -3.33 0.88
CA SER A 129 -5.05 -2.27 1.87
C SER A 129 -4.99 -2.80 3.30
N LYS A 130 -5.52 -4.00 3.55
CA LYS A 130 -5.46 -4.65 4.87
C LYS A 130 -4.02 -5.04 5.22
N VAL A 131 -3.24 -5.52 4.24
CA VAL A 131 -1.81 -5.82 4.39
C VAL A 131 -1.03 -4.57 4.78
N LEU A 132 -1.33 -3.41 4.20
CA LEU A 132 -0.68 -2.16 4.61
C LEU A 132 -1.18 -1.62 5.96
N CYS A 133 -2.43 -1.88 6.35
CA CYS A 133 -2.86 -1.66 7.74
C CYS A 133 -2.04 -2.53 8.72
N TRP A 134 -1.85 -3.81 8.41
CA TRP A 134 -0.99 -4.71 9.21
C TRP A 134 0.44 -4.20 9.27
N THR A 135 0.98 -3.79 8.12
CA THR A 135 2.35 -3.25 7.99
C THR A 135 2.53 -2.00 8.86
N ALA A 136 1.52 -1.12 8.92
CA ALA A 136 1.58 0.05 9.79
C ALA A 136 1.79 -0.34 11.27
N LEU A 137 1.12 -1.38 11.76
CA LEU A 137 1.31 -1.86 13.14
C LEU A 137 2.66 -2.56 13.30
N ASP A 138 3.07 -3.39 12.33
CA ASP A 138 4.36 -4.09 12.37
C ASP A 138 5.54 -3.11 12.46
N ARG A 139 5.56 -2.12 11.57
CA ARG A 139 6.60 -1.10 11.54
C ARG A 139 6.57 -0.21 12.79
N ALA A 140 5.38 0.13 13.30
CA ALA A 140 5.25 0.86 14.55
C ALA A 140 5.81 0.10 15.76
N ILE A 141 5.61 -1.23 15.82
CA ILE A 141 6.19 -2.09 16.87
C ILE A 141 7.72 -2.06 16.79
N LYS A 142 8.29 -2.24 15.58
CA LYS A 142 9.75 -2.15 15.38
C LYS A 142 10.32 -0.78 15.77
N VAL A 143 9.62 0.30 15.43
CA VAL A 143 9.98 1.65 15.89
C VAL A 143 9.92 1.76 17.42
N ALA A 144 8.88 1.20 18.06
CA ALA A 144 8.75 1.19 19.51
C ALA A 144 9.87 0.38 20.20
N GLU A 145 10.33 -0.72 19.62
CA GLU A 145 11.48 -1.50 20.09
C GLU A 145 12.75 -0.65 20.09
N MET A 146 13.05 0.01 18.96
CA MET A 146 14.22 0.89 18.81
C MET A 146 14.24 2.03 19.85
N LEU A 147 13.06 2.50 20.26
CA LEU A 147 12.89 3.59 21.22
C LEU A 147 12.63 3.11 22.67
N GLY A 148 12.67 1.81 22.92
CA GLY A 148 12.44 1.21 24.25
C GLY A 148 11.03 1.44 24.82
N LYS A 149 9.99 1.46 23.97
CA LYS A 149 8.60 1.78 24.34
C LYS A 149 7.74 0.54 24.60
N GLN A 150 8.19 -0.35 25.49
CA GLN A 150 7.56 -1.66 25.74
C GLN A 150 6.04 -1.62 25.95
N HIS A 151 5.53 -0.71 26.80
CA HIS A 151 4.09 -0.60 27.05
C HIS A 151 3.24 -0.32 25.79
N LYS A 152 3.81 0.27 24.74
CA LYS A 152 3.11 0.45 23.46
C LYS A 152 3.13 -0.82 22.62
N ILE A 153 4.23 -1.57 22.63
CA ILE A 153 4.34 -2.88 21.97
C ILE A 153 3.23 -3.80 22.49
N ASP A 154 3.10 -3.92 23.81
CA ASP A 154 2.09 -4.77 24.47
C ASP A 154 0.64 -4.41 24.05
N LYS A 155 0.39 -3.16 23.62
CA LYS A 155 -0.91 -2.67 23.15
C LYS A 155 -1.12 -2.83 21.65
N TRP A 156 -0.06 -2.84 20.88
CA TRP A 156 -0.11 -2.82 19.41
C TRP A 156 0.01 -4.22 18.82
N GLU A 157 0.71 -5.13 19.49
CA GLU A 157 0.82 -6.54 19.07
C GLU A 157 -0.53 -7.24 18.91
N PRO A 158 -1.49 -7.12 19.85
CA PRO A 158 -2.80 -7.76 19.67
C PRO A 158 -3.55 -7.23 18.44
N ILE A 159 -3.42 -5.93 18.15
CA ILE A 159 -4.07 -5.30 16.99
C ILE A 159 -3.43 -5.80 15.68
N ARG A 160 -2.09 -5.86 15.63
CA ARG A 160 -1.38 -6.46 14.49
C ARG A 160 -1.83 -7.89 14.25
N ALA A 161 -1.94 -8.69 15.32
CA ALA A 161 -2.39 -10.08 15.23
C ALA A 161 -3.85 -10.19 14.77
N GLU A 162 -4.74 -9.31 15.25
CA GLU A 162 -6.14 -9.26 14.81
C GLU A 162 -6.26 -8.95 13.31
N ILE A 163 -5.51 -7.97 12.80
CA ILE A 163 -5.50 -7.64 11.37
C ILE A 163 -4.97 -8.82 10.54
N TRP A 164 -3.91 -9.49 11.02
CA TRP A 164 -3.38 -10.67 10.32
C TRP A 164 -4.42 -11.79 10.25
N GLN A 165 -5.08 -12.09 11.38
CA GLN A 165 -6.11 -13.12 11.43
C GLN A 165 -7.26 -12.80 10.47
N ASP A 166 -7.69 -11.53 10.43
CA ASP A 166 -8.71 -11.06 9.49
C ASP A 166 -8.31 -11.26 8.01
N ILE A 167 -7.06 -10.94 7.65
CA ILE A 167 -6.53 -11.21 6.29
C ILE A 167 -6.49 -12.70 6.02
N TYR A 168 -5.95 -13.49 6.95
CA TYR A 168 -5.78 -14.93 6.79
C TYR A 168 -7.11 -15.65 6.56
N ASP A 169 -8.17 -15.21 7.26
CA ASP A 169 -9.49 -15.83 7.19
C ASP A 169 -10.32 -15.35 6.00
N ASN A 170 -10.21 -14.07 5.62
CA ASN A 170 -11.15 -13.46 4.65
C ASN A 170 -10.55 -13.13 3.28
N ALA A 171 -9.23 -13.00 3.16
CA ALA A 171 -8.58 -12.69 1.88
C ALA A 171 -8.36 -13.93 1.01
N TRP A 172 -8.36 -15.12 1.61
CA TRP A 172 -8.18 -16.37 0.91
C TRP A 172 -9.51 -16.83 0.27
N ASN A 173 -9.46 -17.22 -1.01
CA ASN A 173 -10.59 -17.81 -1.70
C ASN A 173 -10.29 -19.27 -2.03
N ASP A 174 -11.05 -20.21 -1.45
CA ASP A 174 -10.83 -21.65 -1.64
C ASP A 174 -11.12 -22.14 -3.07
N GLU A 175 -12.01 -21.47 -3.81
CA GLU A 175 -12.33 -21.85 -5.18
C GLU A 175 -11.20 -21.46 -6.14
N VAL A 176 -10.63 -20.27 -5.93
CA VAL A 176 -9.48 -19.78 -6.73
C VAL A 176 -8.18 -20.40 -6.23
N GLY A 177 -8.10 -20.78 -4.96
CA GLY A 177 -6.89 -21.30 -4.33
C GLY A 177 -5.80 -20.24 -4.17
N ALA A 178 -6.18 -18.98 -3.90
CA ALA A 178 -5.27 -17.86 -3.78
C ALA A 178 -5.82 -16.77 -2.84
N TYR A 179 -4.93 -15.88 -2.38
CA TYR A 179 -5.34 -14.57 -1.86
C TYR A 179 -5.84 -13.70 -3.02
N THR A 180 -7.06 -13.16 -2.90
CA THR A 180 -7.73 -12.42 -3.99
C THR A 180 -7.65 -10.91 -3.78
N GLN A 181 -8.10 -10.13 -4.77
CA GLN A 181 -8.08 -8.66 -4.79
C GLN A 181 -8.76 -8.05 -3.56
N SER A 182 -9.90 -8.61 -3.17
CA SER A 182 -10.72 -8.13 -2.07
C SER A 182 -11.53 -9.27 -1.46
N TYR A 183 -11.93 -9.11 -0.21
CA TYR A 183 -12.64 -10.15 0.53
C TYR A 183 -13.92 -10.59 -0.20
N GLY A 184 -14.10 -11.90 -0.31
CA GLY A 184 -15.25 -12.51 -0.99
C GLY A 184 -15.22 -12.43 -2.52
N SER A 185 -14.25 -11.74 -3.13
CA SER A 185 -14.06 -11.76 -4.58
C SER A 185 -13.24 -12.98 -5.04
N LYS A 186 -13.41 -13.34 -6.32
CA LYS A 186 -12.56 -14.29 -7.06
C LYS A 186 -11.49 -13.58 -7.91
N ASP A 187 -11.57 -12.27 -8.05
CA ASP A 187 -10.67 -11.49 -8.87
C ASP A 187 -9.26 -11.51 -8.27
N LEU A 188 -8.24 -11.76 -9.10
CA LEU A 188 -6.84 -11.70 -8.69
C LEU A 188 -6.27 -10.29 -8.91
N ASP A 189 -5.30 -9.93 -8.08
CA ASP A 189 -4.64 -8.62 -8.15
C ASP A 189 -3.14 -8.73 -7.90
N ALA A 190 -2.34 -8.14 -8.78
CA ALA A 190 -0.89 -8.18 -8.71
C ALA A 190 -0.32 -7.51 -7.45
N SER A 191 -1.05 -6.58 -6.81
CA SER A 191 -0.60 -5.97 -5.55
C SER A 191 -0.52 -6.97 -4.39
N VAL A 192 -1.26 -8.09 -4.45
CA VAL A 192 -1.24 -9.15 -3.44
C VAL A 192 0.14 -9.85 -3.38
N LEU A 193 0.90 -9.83 -4.49
CA LEU A 193 2.28 -10.34 -4.50
C LEU A 193 3.19 -9.65 -3.47
N LEU A 194 2.88 -8.40 -3.11
CA LEU A 194 3.69 -7.61 -2.18
C LEU A 194 3.54 -8.03 -0.72
N MET A 195 2.64 -8.96 -0.39
CA MET A 195 2.45 -9.46 0.98
C MET A 195 3.76 -9.97 1.61
N GLU A 196 4.56 -10.72 0.85
CA GLU A 196 5.87 -11.22 1.29
C GLU A 196 6.85 -10.06 1.51
N SER A 197 6.91 -9.12 0.57
CA SER A 197 7.92 -8.07 0.62
C SER A 197 7.66 -7.06 1.74
N TYR A 198 6.42 -6.91 2.20
CA TYR A 198 6.09 -6.20 3.42
C TYR A 198 6.28 -7.03 4.71
N GLY A 199 6.47 -8.34 4.58
CA GLY A 199 6.74 -9.28 5.69
C GLY A 199 5.47 -9.85 6.33
N CYS A 200 4.32 -9.75 5.67
CA CYS A 200 3.04 -10.23 6.18
C CYS A 200 2.94 -11.76 6.08
N VAL A 201 3.60 -12.36 5.09
CA VAL A 201 3.69 -13.81 4.86
C VAL A 201 5.13 -14.22 4.56
N ASP A 202 5.49 -15.45 4.93
CA ASP A 202 6.76 -16.05 4.53
C ASP A 202 6.71 -16.50 3.06
N ALA A 203 7.82 -16.38 2.35
CA ALA A 203 7.90 -16.80 0.94
C ALA A 203 7.66 -18.30 0.74
N LYS A 204 7.85 -19.13 1.78
CA LYS A 204 7.59 -20.59 1.76
C LYS A 204 6.21 -20.96 2.27
N ASP A 205 5.37 -20.00 2.62
CA ASP A 205 3.97 -20.25 2.96
C ASP A 205 3.22 -20.85 1.75
N GLU A 206 2.50 -21.95 1.98
CA GLU A 206 1.83 -22.69 0.91
C GLU A 206 0.73 -21.86 0.20
N ARG A 207 0.01 -21.00 0.95
CA ARG A 207 -1.01 -20.12 0.36
C ARG A 207 -0.36 -19.03 -0.46
N TYR A 208 0.76 -18.48 -0.01
CA TYR A 208 1.50 -17.48 -0.78
C TYR A 208 2.06 -18.07 -2.09
N ILE A 209 2.70 -19.25 -2.06
CA ILE A 209 3.19 -19.92 -3.28
C ILE A 209 2.05 -20.13 -4.28
N LYS A 210 0.90 -20.65 -3.82
CA LYS A 210 -0.28 -20.83 -4.68
C LYS A 210 -0.79 -19.51 -5.26
N THR A 211 -0.75 -18.44 -4.47
CA THR A 211 -1.14 -17.10 -4.91
C THR A 211 -0.22 -16.57 -6.00
N VAL A 212 1.10 -16.73 -5.85
CA VAL A 212 2.08 -16.32 -6.88
C VAL A 212 1.82 -17.05 -8.19
N ASN A 213 1.62 -18.37 -8.15
CA ASN A 213 1.34 -19.18 -9.33
C ASN A 213 0.01 -18.80 -9.99
N ALA A 214 -1.07 -18.66 -9.21
CA ALA A 214 -2.38 -18.27 -9.73
C ALA A 214 -2.36 -16.89 -10.39
N ILE A 215 -1.65 -15.92 -9.81
CA ILE A 215 -1.46 -14.59 -10.40
C ILE A 215 -0.64 -14.68 -11.69
N GLY A 216 0.39 -15.51 -11.72
CA GLY A 216 1.18 -15.78 -12.94
C GLY A 216 0.34 -16.34 -14.08
N ASP A 217 -0.46 -17.35 -13.80
CA ASP A 217 -1.31 -18.03 -14.79
C ASP A 217 -2.42 -17.10 -15.31
N GLU A 218 -3.08 -16.37 -14.41
CA GLU A 218 -4.26 -15.58 -14.76
C GLU A 218 -3.91 -14.18 -15.25
N LEU A 219 -2.91 -13.49 -14.68
CA LEU A 219 -2.64 -12.08 -14.99
C LEU A 219 -1.50 -11.86 -15.97
N SER A 220 -0.76 -12.90 -16.36
CA SER A 220 0.29 -12.77 -17.38
C SER A 220 -0.27 -12.72 -18.80
N ASN A 221 0.37 -11.92 -19.64
CA ASN A 221 0.18 -11.91 -21.09
C ASN A 221 1.53 -11.62 -21.76
N ASP A 222 2.07 -12.60 -22.49
CA ASP A 222 3.39 -12.55 -23.14
C ASP A 222 4.53 -12.12 -22.19
N GLY A 223 4.48 -12.60 -20.94
CA GLY A 223 5.49 -12.31 -19.91
C GLY A 223 5.32 -10.96 -19.20
N LEU A 224 4.25 -10.22 -19.49
CA LEU A 224 3.91 -8.97 -18.82
C LEU A 224 2.64 -9.15 -17.99
N LEU A 225 2.61 -8.59 -16.78
CA LEU A 225 1.45 -8.71 -15.89
C LEU A 225 0.48 -7.55 -16.02
N TYR A 226 -0.82 -7.87 -16.03
CA TYR A 226 -1.87 -6.90 -15.72
C TYR A 226 -1.90 -6.57 -14.22
N ARG A 227 -2.55 -5.45 -13.86
CA ARG A 227 -2.89 -5.16 -12.46
C ARG A 227 -3.88 -6.19 -11.92
N TYR A 228 -4.93 -6.41 -12.71
CA TYR A 228 -6.07 -7.31 -12.54
C TYR A 228 -6.75 -7.46 -13.91
N LYS A 229 -7.75 -8.34 -14.06
CA LYS A 229 -8.50 -8.55 -15.32
C LYS A 229 -10.01 -8.29 -15.24
N ASN A 230 -10.55 -7.98 -14.06
CA ASN A 230 -11.95 -7.57 -13.92
C ASN A 230 -12.21 -6.17 -14.50
N GLU A 231 -13.47 -5.87 -14.81
CA GLU A 231 -13.88 -4.52 -15.25
C GLU A 231 -13.66 -3.50 -14.13
N ASP A 232 -13.10 -2.34 -14.51
CA ASP A 232 -12.96 -1.15 -13.65
C ASP A 232 -13.76 0.04 -14.22
N ASP A 233 -13.54 1.23 -13.67
CA ASP A 233 -14.19 2.48 -14.10
C ASP A 233 -13.90 2.86 -15.57
N PHE A 234 -12.93 2.20 -16.20
CA PHE A 234 -12.48 2.40 -17.57
C PHE A 234 -12.71 1.15 -18.46
N GLY A 235 -13.38 0.11 -17.93
CA GLY A 235 -13.69 -1.13 -18.63
C GLY A 235 -12.66 -2.24 -18.36
N LEU A 236 -12.51 -3.17 -19.30
CA LEU A 236 -11.51 -4.23 -19.17
C LEU A 236 -10.08 -3.69 -19.38
N PRO A 237 -9.13 -4.05 -18.51
CA PRO A 237 -7.73 -3.70 -18.68
C PRO A 237 -7.18 -4.18 -20.02
N SER A 238 -6.65 -3.24 -20.81
CA SER A 238 -6.10 -3.53 -22.15
C SER A 238 -4.57 -3.54 -22.20
N SER A 239 -3.91 -3.14 -21.10
CA SER A 239 -2.44 -3.01 -21.03
C SER A 239 -1.89 -3.61 -19.74
N SER A 240 -0.74 -4.27 -19.86
CA SER A 240 0.07 -4.69 -18.72
C SER A 240 0.66 -3.49 -17.99
N PHE A 241 1.04 -3.66 -16.72
CA PHE A 241 1.76 -2.65 -15.95
C PHE A 241 3.14 -3.17 -15.55
N THR A 242 4.20 -2.53 -16.06
CA THR A 242 5.59 -2.98 -15.89
C THR A 242 5.97 -3.23 -14.44
N VAL A 243 5.46 -2.42 -13.50
CA VAL A 243 5.76 -2.59 -12.06
C VAL A 243 5.24 -3.92 -11.52
N CYS A 244 4.08 -4.38 -11.97
CA CYS A 244 3.49 -5.66 -11.58
C CYS A 244 4.34 -6.83 -12.08
N THR A 245 4.92 -6.72 -13.28
CA THR A 245 5.89 -7.72 -13.78
C THR A 245 7.10 -7.82 -12.87
N PHE A 246 7.65 -6.69 -12.39
CA PHE A 246 8.77 -6.73 -11.45
C PHE A 246 8.40 -7.32 -10.10
N TRP A 247 7.20 -7.02 -9.57
CA TRP A 247 6.71 -7.66 -8.35
C TRP A 247 6.59 -9.17 -8.52
N TYR A 248 6.11 -9.63 -9.69
CA TYR A 248 6.01 -11.05 -9.99
C TYR A 248 7.36 -11.73 -10.11
N ILE A 249 8.31 -11.15 -10.85
CA ILE A 249 9.69 -11.67 -10.95
C ILE A 249 10.33 -11.79 -9.55
N ASN A 250 10.17 -10.76 -8.71
CA ASN A 250 10.68 -10.82 -7.34
C ASN A 250 9.98 -11.93 -6.53
N SER A 251 8.67 -12.10 -6.69
CA SER A 251 7.91 -13.14 -5.98
C SER A 251 8.33 -14.54 -6.41
N LEU A 252 8.52 -14.78 -7.71
CA LEU A 252 9.08 -16.03 -8.26
C LEU A 252 10.43 -16.37 -7.62
N PHE A 253 11.36 -15.40 -7.63
CA PHE A 253 12.66 -15.56 -7.00
C PHE A 253 12.56 -15.91 -5.50
N LYS A 254 11.64 -15.27 -4.77
CA LYS A 254 11.42 -15.52 -3.34
C LYS A 254 10.86 -16.91 -3.05
N ILE A 255 9.90 -17.38 -3.87
CA ILE A 255 9.37 -18.73 -3.74
C ILE A 255 10.35 -19.80 -4.22
N GLY A 256 11.40 -19.42 -4.97
CA GLY A 256 12.53 -20.27 -5.36
C GLY A 256 12.50 -20.73 -6.81
N GLU A 257 11.74 -20.05 -7.66
CA GLU A 257 11.73 -20.25 -9.11
C GLU A 257 12.83 -19.39 -9.76
N GLU A 258 13.53 -19.95 -10.75
CA GLU A 258 14.63 -19.30 -11.51
C GLU A 258 14.24 -18.97 -12.95
#